data_AF-X0BCG8-F1
#
_entry.id   AF-X0BCG8-F1
#
_cell.length_a   1.000
_cell.length_b   1.000
_cell.length_c   1.000
_cell.angle_alpha   90.00
_cell.angle_beta   90.00
_cell.angle_gamma   90.00
#
_symmetry.space_group_name_H-M   'P 1'
#
loop_
_entity.id
_entity.type
_entity.pdbx_description
1 polymer ?
#
loop_
_entity_poly.entity_id
_entity_poly.type
_entity_poly.pdbx_seq_one_letter_code
_entity_poly.pdbx_strand_id
1 'polypeptide(L)'
;MVGKGTQYGYVCTGETYIFLHIPRDPSCVYYSVCIPSLDVEDDDENRLHLTAVAQVYVFVLQAIRSPLPSQAWHNAADQLDTWAVEHDDVLRSIPCDAPQSKAHRTIQSTTMERFHTLADPNAFAMPASRS
;
A
#
# COMPACT_ATOMS: atom_id res chain seq x y z
N MET A 1 0.29 8.19 11.15
CA MET A 1 1.41 7.85 10.26
C MET A 1 2.38 9.02 10.14
N VAL A 2 1.94 10.18 9.64
CA VAL A 2 2.79 11.38 9.48
C VAL A 2 3.41 11.87 10.79
N GLY A 3 2.61 12.16 11.83
CA GLY A 3 3.13 12.61 13.14
C GLY A 3 3.98 11.59 13.91
N LYS A 4 4.06 10.33 13.42
CA LYS A 4 4.94 9.29 13.96
C LYS A 4 6.15 9.00 13.06
N GLY A 5 6.29 9.74 11.95
CA GLY A 5 7.39 9.57 11.00
C GLY A 5 7.36 8.26 10.25
N THR A 6 6.16 7.75 9.94
CA THR A 6 6.00 6.47 9.28
C THR A 6 5.36 6.66 7.91
N GLN A 7 6.04 6.19 6.86
CA GLN A 7 5.57 6.23 5.47
C GLN A 7 4.70 5.04 5.07
N TYR A 8 4.68 3.97 5.87
CA TYR A 8 3.93 2.74 5.58
C TYR A 8 2.99 2.40 6.72
N GLY A 9 1.71 2.18 6.44
CA GLY A 9 0.74 1.74 7.42
C GLY A 9 -0.37 0.96 6.76
N TYR A 10 -1.20 0.31 7.56
CA TYR A 10 -2.38 -0.35 7.03
C TYR A 10 -3.53 -0.28 8.03
N VAL A 11 -4.74 -0.39 7.50
CA VAL A 11 -5.98 -0.50 8.28
C VAL A 11 -6.57 -1.89 8.01
N CYS A 12 -7.03 -2.56 9.06
CA CYS A 12 -7.72 -3.84 8.96
C CYS A 12 -9.15 -3.67 9.48
N THR A 13 -10.14 -4.06 8.67
CA THR A 13 -11.56 -4.07 9.05
C THR A 13 -12.04 -5.46 9.49
N GLY A 14 -11.15 -6.45 9.53
CA GLY A 14 -11.47 -7.87 9.75
C GLY A 14 -11.83 -8.61 8.47
N GLU A 15 -12.40 -7.91 7.49
CA GLU A 15 -12.77 -8.46 6.18
C GLU A 15 -11.87 -7.96 5.05
N THR A 16 -11.25 -6.80 5.24
CA THR A 16 -10.47 -6.09 4.23
C THR A 16 -9.25 -5.44 4.85
N TYR A 17 -8.16 -5.44 4.09
CA TYR A 17 -6.92 -4.76 4.41
C TYR A 17 -6.73 -3.59 3.47
N ILE A 18 -6.43 -2.42 4.02
CA ILE A 18 -6.12 -1.21 3.26
C ILE A 18 -4.69 -0.84 3.58
N PHE A 19 -3.77 -1.11 2.66
CA PHE A 19 -2.36 -0.74 2.76
C PHE A 19 -2.17 0.68 2.29
N LEU A 20 -1.40 1.47 3.03
CA LEU A 20 -1.18 2.89 2.83
C LEU A 20 0.32 3.17 2.69
N HIS A 21 0.70 3.91 1.67
CA HIS A 21 2.07 4.35 1.44
C HIS A 21 2.12 5.86 1.14
N ILE A 22 2.88 6.59 1.95
CA ILE A 22 3.18 8.00 1.72
C ILE A 22 4.55 8.08 1.02
N PRO A 23 4.59 8.58 -0.23
CA PRO A 23 5.83 8.68 -0.98
C PRO A 23 6.72 9.81 -0.42
N ARG A 24 7.76 10.17 -1.17
CA ARG A 24 8.66 11.28 -0.80
C ARG A 24 7.94 12.63 -0.72
N ASP A 25 6.87 12.81 -1.49
CA ASP A 25 5.97 13.94 -1.37
C ASP A 25 4.84 13.57 -0.39
N PRO A 26 4.77 14.18 0.81
CA PRO A 26 3.76 13.84 1.80
C PRO A 26 2.35 14.30 1.43
N SER A 27 2.19 15.09 0.36
CA SER A 27 0.90 15.65 -0.10
C SER A 27 -0.08 14.60 -0.61
N CYS A 28 0.42 13.42 -0.99
CA CYS A 28 -0.37 12.32 -1.55
C CYS A 28 -0.17 11.06 -0.72
N VAL A 29 -1.22 10.24 -0.63
CA VAL A 29 -1.14 8.88 -0.07
C VAL A 29 -1.62 7.89 -1.11
N TYR A 30 -0.80 6.88 -1.38
CA TYR A 30 -1.20 5.74 -2.19
C TYR A 30 -1.87 4.70 -1.28
N TYR A 31 -2.94 4.08 -1.78
CA TYR A 31 -3.59 2.99 -1.09
C TYR A 31 -3.76 1.78 -2.00
N SER A 32 -3.72 0.59 -1.41
CA SER A 32 -4.07 -0.68 -2.04
C SER A 32 -5.01 -1.44 -1.13
N VAL A 33 -6.04 -2.04 -1.71
CA VAL A 33 -7.08 -2.78 -0.98
C VAL A 33 -6.92 -4.27 -1.27
N CYS A 34 -7.00 -5.08 -0.22
CA CYS A 34 -7.03 -6.54 -0.30
C CYS A 34 -8.26 -7.06 0.45
N ILE A 35 -8.97 -7.98 -0.19
CA ILE A 35 -10.09 -8.71 0.38
C ILE A 35 -9.72 -10.19 0.32
N PRO A 36 -9.13 -10.76 1.40
CA PRO A 36 -8.57 -12.12 1.35
C PRO A 36 -9.56 -13.20 0.92
N SER A 37 -10.85 -13.04 1.27
CA SER A 37 -11.90 -13.98 0.88
C SER A 37 -12.26 -13.93 -0.61
N LEU A 38 -11.93 -12.85 -1.30
CA LEU A 38 -12.15 -12.69 -2.74
C LEU A 38 -10.86 -12.87 -3.55
N ASP A 39 -9.72 -12.53 -2.95
CA ASP A 39 -8.41 -12.57 -3.61
C ASP A 39 -7.82 -13.99 -3.63
N VAL A 40 -8.31 -14.92 -2.81
CA VAL A 40 -7.93 -16.34 -2.89
C VAL A 40 -8.82 -17.04 -3.92
N GLU A 41 -8.36 -17.16 -5.17
CA GLU A 41 -9.00 -18.03 -6.17
C GLU A 41 -8.73 -19.51 -5.85
N ASP A 42 -9.71 -20.38 -6.09
CA ASP A 42 -9.72 -21.77 -5.61
C ASP A 42 -8.76 -22.71 -6.36
N ASP A 43 -8.17 -22.28 -7.49
CA ASP A 43 -7.51 -23.16 -8.48
C ASP A 43 -6.05 -22.78 -8.85
N ASP A 44 -5.37 -21.93 -8.08
CA ASP A 44 -3.97 -21.59 -8.36
C ASP A 44 -3.02 -22.31 -7.39
N GLU A 45 -2.01 -23.05 -7.88
CA GLU A 45 -1.01 -23.80 -7.05
C GLU A 45 -0.24 -22.88 -6.07
N ASN A 46 -0.39 -21.57 -6.22
CA ASN A 46 0.28 -20.50 -5.50
C ASN A 46 -0.60 -19.77 -4.45
N ARG A 47 -1.65 -20.43 -3.93
CA ARG A 47 -2.67 -19.89 -2.96
C ARG A 47 -2.13 -19.07 -1.78
N LEU A 48 -0.90 -19.30 -1.34
CA LEU A 48 -0.37 -18.69 -0.12
C LEU A 48 -0.11 -17.19 -0.25
N HIS A 49 0.20 -16.70 -1.45
CA HIS A 49 0.65 -15.31 -1.68
C HIS A 49 -0.46 -14.27 -1.50
N LEU A 50 -1.71 -14.69 -1.64
CA LEU A 50 -2.91 -13.84 -1.57
C LEU A 50 -3.60 -13.94 -0.21
N THR A 51 -3.04 -14.72 0.72
CA THR A 51 -3.51 -14.71 2.10
C THR A 51 -3.24 -13.34 2.74
N ALA A 52 -4.16 -12.92 3.62
CA ALA A 52 -3.97 -11.72 4.44
C ALA A 52 -2.58 -11.66 5.09
N VAL A 53 -2.12 -12.80 5.61
CA VAL A 53 -0.84 -12.92 6.30
C VAL A 53 0.33 -12.70 5.35
N ALA A 54 0.32 -13.31 4.15
CA ALA A 54 1.39 -13.13 3.18
C ALA A 54 1.47 -11.68 2.69
N GLN A 55 0.33 -11.05 2.43
CA GLN A 55 0.33 -9.66 1.99
C GLN A 55 0.80 -8.69 3.08
N VAL A 56 0.35 -8.86 4.33
CA VAL A 56 0.88 -8.08 5.46
C VAL A 56 2.37 -8.32 5.63
N TYR A 57 2.84 -9.56 5.48
CA TYR A 57 4.27 -9.88 5.58
C TYR A 57 5.10 -9.17 4.50
N VAL A 58 4.66 -9.21 3.24
CA VAL A 58 5.33 -8.50 2.13
C VAL A 58 5.35 -6.99 2.39
N PHE A 59 4.24 -6.42 2.86
CA PHE A 59 4.14 -5.01 3.18
C PHE A 59 5.11 -4.59 4.31
N VAL A 60 5.20 -5.40 5.36
CA VAL A 60 6.13 -5.18 6.48
C VAL A 60 7.59 -5.26 5.99
N LEU A 61 7.94 -6.23 5.15
CA LEU A 61 9.27 -6.32 4.57
C LEU A 61 9.61 -5.10 3.71
N GLN A 62 8.66 -4.59 2.93
CA GLN A 62 8.85 -3.36 2.15
C GLN A 62 9.09 -2.16 3.06
N ALA A 63 8.32 -2.02 4.15
CA ALA A 63 8.50 -0.93 5.11
C ALA A 63 9.88 -0.98 5.78
N ILE A 64 10.36 -2.16 6.18
CA ILE A 64 11.68 -2.35 6.80
C ILE A 64 12.82 -2.03 5.82
N ARG A 65 12.66 -2.39 4.54
CA ARG A 65 13.66 -2.12 3.50
C ARG A 65 13.65 -0.67 3.03
N SER A 66 12.60 0.08 3.34
CA SER A 66 12.48 1.47 2.92
C SER A 66 13.45 2.38 3.70
N PRO A 67 14.02 3.39 3.05
CA PRO A 67 14.84 4.38 3.74
C PRO A 67 13.98 5.17 4.73
N LEU A 68 14.56 5.55 5.87
CA LEU A 68 13.86 6.41 6.82
C LEU A 68 13.51 7.76 6.18
N PRO A 69 12.35 8.36 6.53
CA PRO A 69 11.99 9.68 6.03
C PRO A 69 13.03 10.71 6.46
N SER A 70 13.44 11.57 5.54
CA SER A 70 14.35 12.68 5.83
C SER A 70 13.67 13.79 6.64
N GLN A 71 14.44 14.63 7.33
CA GLN A 71 13.88 15.81 8.02
C GLN A 71 13.10 16.73 7.07
N ALA A 72 13.51 16.85 5.80
CA ALA A 72 12.79 17.63 4.80
C ALA A 72 11.39 17.07 4.53
N TRP A 73 11.21 15.75 4.61
CA TRP A 73 9.89 15.10 4.48
C TRP A 73 8.97 15.49 5.64
N HIS A 74 9.49 15.49 6.87
CA HIS A 74 8.75 15.93 8.05
C HIS A 74 8.33 17.40 7.93
N ASN A 75 9.26 18.27 7.55
CA ASN A 75 8.97 19.70 7.40
C ASN A 75 7.93 19.98 6.30
N ALA A 76 7.96 19.21 5.21
CA ALA A 76 6.95 19.30 4.15
C ALA A 76 5.59 18.79 4.62
N ALA A 77 5.58 17.72 5.42
CA ALA A 77 4.34 17.16 5.95
C ALA A 77 3.69 18.06 7.01
N ASP A 78 4.49 18.78 7.81
CA ASP A 78 4.01 19.79 8.78
C ASP A 78 3.41 21.03 8.10
N GLN A 79 3.73 21.28 6.83
CA GLN A 79 3.15 22.39 6.05
C GLN A 79 1.81 22.01 5.40
N LEU A 80 1.41 20.75 5.46
CA LEU A 80 0.13 20.32 4.90
C LEU A 80 -1.02 20.79 5.79
N ASP A 81 -2.08 21.30 5.15
CA ASP A 81 -3.30 21.65 5.85
C ASP A 81 -3.94 20.41 6.47
N THR A 82 -4.55 20.59 7.63
CA THR A 82 -5.35 19.53 8.23
C THR A 82 -6.60 19.33 7.40
N TRP A 83 -6.93 18.07 7.11
CA TRP A 83 -8.15 17.71 6.41
C TRP A 83 -9.37 18.21 7.19
N ALA A 84 -10.04 19.24 6.67
CA ALA A 84 -11.10 19.97 7.39
C ALA A 84 -12.48 19.28 7.33
N VAL A 85 -12.59 18.10 6.70
CA VAL A 85 -13.86 17.38 6.64
C VAL A 85 -13.97 16.45 7.84
N GLU A 86 -15.05 16.60 8.59
CA GLU A 86 -15.38 15.71 9.69
C GLU A 86 -15.71 14.31 9.16
N HIS A 87 -15.30 13.29 9.90
CA HIS A 87 -15.55 11.90 9.55
C HIS A 87 -17.05 11.62 9.32
N ASP A 88 -17.92 12.18 10.17
CA ASP A 88 -19.37 12.02 10.07
C ASP A 88 -19.94 12.63 8.77
N ASP A 89 -19.35 13.71 8.27
CA ASP A 89 -19.78 14.34 7.01
C ASP A 89 -19.43 13.45 5.81
N VAL A 90 -18.25 12.83 5.84
CA VAL A 90 -17.85 11.83 4.84
C VAL A 90 -18.80 10.64 4.89
N LEU A 91 -19.10 10.09 6.07
CA LEU A 91 -20.01 8.96 6.20
C LEU A 91 -21.42 9.26 5.67
N ARG A 92 -21.95 10.46 5.97
CA ARG A 92 -23.28 10.90 5.48
C ARG A 92 -23.32 11.08 3.97
N SER A 93 -22.18 11.38 3.35
CA SER A 93 -22.08 11.57 1.90
C SER A 93 -22.02 10.26 1.12
N ILE A 94 -21.71 9.13 1.77
CA ILE A 94 -21.65 7.82 1.12
C ILE A 94 -23.08 7.34 0.84
N PRO A 95 -23.45 7.11 -0.43
CA PRO A 95 -24.79 6.63 -0.77
C PRO A 95 -25.07 5.27 -0.11
N CYS A 96 -26.19 5.16 0.60
CA CYS A 96 -26.60 3.93 1.29
C CYS A 96 -26.79 2.73 0.32
N ASP A 97 -27.15 3.04 -0.93
CA ASP A 97 -27.40 2.06 -2.00
C ASP A 97 -26.20 1.90 -2.96
N ALA A 98 -25.00 2.36 -2.56
CA ALA A 98 -23.82 2.17 -3.40
C ALA A 98 -23.66 0.67 -3.71
N PRO A 99 -23.75 0.24 -4.98
CA PRO A 99 -23.51 -1.15 -5.31
C PRO A 99 -22.10 -1.47 -4.86
N GLN A 100 -21.93 -2.51 -4.02
CA GLN A 100 -20.63 -3.08 -3.71
C GLN A 100 -19.95 -3.35 -5.04
N SER A 101 -19.06 -2.46 -5.43
CA SER A 101 -18.67 -2.35 -6.83
C SER A 101 -17.84 -3.58 -7.15
N LYS A 102 -18.38 -4.45 -8.01
CA LYS A 102 -17.62 -5.50 -8.70
C LYS A 102 -16.65 -4.89 -9.74
N ALA A 103 -16.05 -3.73 -9.43
CA ALA A 103 -15.06 -3.04 -10.24
C ALA A 103 -13.62 -3.47 -9.88
N HIS A 104 -13.46 -4.62 -9.20
CA HIS A 104 -12.17 -5.08 -8.70
C HIS A 104 -11.22 -5.58 -9.81
N ARG A 105 -11.74 -5.92 -11.00
CA ARG A 105 -10.93 -6.53 -12.07
C ARG A 105 -10.22 -5.52 -12.98
N THR A 106 -10.64 -4.26 -13.03
CA THR A 106 -10.14 -3.32 -14.06
C THR A 106 -8.92 -2.51 -13.61
N ILE A 107 -8.70 -2.30 -12.31
CA ILE A 107 -7.54 -1.52 -11.83
C ILE A 107 -6.28 -2.39 -11.67
N GLN A 108 -6.41 -3.72 -11.55
CA GLN A 108 -5.25 -4.61 -11.49
C GLN A 108 -4.42 -4.62 -12.81
N SER A 109 -5.04 -4.39 -13.97
CA SER A 109 -4.32 -4.57 -15.24
C SER A 109 -3.51 -3.37 -15.72
N THR A 110 -3.71 -2.16 -15.18
CA THR A 110 -3.00 -0.96 -15.71
C THR A 110 -1.87 -0.42 -14.83
N THR A 111 -1.66 -0.95 -13.63
CA THR A 111 -0.50 -0.57 -12.79
C THR A 111 0.00 -1.75 -11.96
N MET A 112 0.13 -2.91 -12.59
CA MET A 112 0.83 -4.07 -12.02
C MET A 112 2.11 -4.42 -12.79
N GLU A 113 2.51 -3.66 -13.81
CA GLU A 113 3.81 -3.87 -14.47
C GLU A 113 4.98 -3.25 -13.69
N ARG A 114 4.75 -2.31 -12.77
CA ARG A 114 5.85 -1.56 -12.13
C ARG A 114 6.21 -2.01 -10.71
N PHE A 115 5.47 -2.94 -10.11
CA PHE A 115 5.80 -3.50 -8.79
C PHE A 115 6.47 -4.88 -8.86
N HIS A 116 6.38 -5.60 -9.99
CA HIS A 116 7.04 -6.91 -10.17
C HIS A 116 8.51 -6.82 -10.63
N THR A 117 8.98 -5.68 -11.15
CA THR A 117 10.33 -5.56 -11.74
C THR A 117 11.48 -5.51 -10.73
N LEU A 118 11.22 -5.55 -9.41
CA LEU A 118 12.29 -5.52 -8.39
C LEU A 118 12.54 -6.86 -7.69
N ALA A 119 11.91 -7.94 -8.17
CA ALA A 119 12.12 -9.30 -7.66
C ALA A 119 12.99 -10.15 -8.61
N ASP A 120 13.95 -9.55 -9.32
CA ASP A 120 15.01 -10.32 -9.98
C ASP A 120 16.17 -10.53 -8.99
N PRO A 121 16.39 -11.75 -8.46
CA PRO A 121 17.44 -12.03 -7.49
C PRO A 121 18.87 -11.88 -8.07
N ASN A 122 19.01 -11.70 -9.39
CA ASN A 122 20.32 -11.50 -10.04
C ASN A 122 20.66 -10.03 -10.34
N ALA A 123 19.80 -9.07 -10.03
CA ALA A 123 20.08 -7.65 -10.30
C ALA A 123 21.13 -7.00 -9.35
N PHE A 124 21.62 -7.75 -8.36
CA PHE A 124 22.59 -7.27 -7.36
C PHE A 124 23.99 -7.90 -7.50
N ALA A 125 24.42 -8.21 -8.73
CA ALA A 125 25.83 -8.51 -9.00
C ALA A 125 26.63 -7.20 -9.12
N MET A 126 27.27 -6.77 -8.03
CA MET A 126 28.33 -5.74 -8.05
C MET A 126 29.58 -6.30 -8.76
N PRO A 127 30.25 -5.53 -9.63
CA PRO A 127 31.48 -5.97 -10.27
C PRO A 127 32.60 -6.10 -9.23
N ALA A 128 33.25 -7.26 -9.19
CA ALA A 128 34.45 -7.48 -8.38
C ALA A 128 35.55 -6.51 -8.83
N SER A 129 35.93 -5.59 -7.94
CA SER A 129 37.15 -4.81 -8.07
C SER A 129 38.34 -5.79 -8.10
N ARG A 130 39.02 -5.87 -9.24
CA ARG A 130 40.32 -6.53 -9.34
C ARG A 130 41.39 -5.46 -9.14
N SER A 131 42.31 -5.79 -8.23
CA SER A 131 43.51 -5.07 -7.83
C SER A 131 44.37 -4.58 -9.00
#